data_AF-A0A965L579-F1
#
_entry.id   AF-A0A965L579-F1
#
_cell.length_a   1.000
_cell.length_b   1.000
_cell.length_c   1.000
_cell.angle_alpha   90.00
_cell.angle_beta   90.00
_cell.angle_gamma   90.00
#
_symmetry.space_group_name_H-M   'P 1'
#
loop_
_entity.id
_entity.type
_entity.pdbx_description
1 polymer ?
#
loop_
_entity_poly.entity_id
_entity_poly.type
_entity_poly.pdbx_seq_one_letter_code
_entity_poly.pdbx_strand_id
1 'polypeptide(L)'
;MAVLPSNRRLAVSPREAPQEPFKRAVAGAMRAMAKTPELDVAFAADRPSLVVGPDGAKARLTEPPRKLAPRDAAILRGQSDSFALRLACHDETLHRRFAPETAQARVAYDALEQARVESIGARRMAGVAANISAMLEDRFQRGQPDQIQSREDAPIEDALALMVRERLTGLEPPPSGARIVELWKDFIEERAGQDLNRLSGAVEDQRHFAQIVHELLSHLEISAGMPPEEQSSEEE
;
A
#
# COMPACT_ATOMS: atom_id res chain seq x y z
N MET A 1 -60.94 -34.42 14.41
CA MET A 1 -60.29 -33.10 14.37
C MET A 1 -59.10 -33.19 13.43
N ALA A 2 -59.19 -32.60 12.24
CA ALA A 2 -58.09 -32.62 11.27
C ALA A 2 -57.10 -31.48 11.59
N VAL A 3 -55.85 -31.82 11.86
CA VAL A 3 -54.76 -30.86 12.07
C VAL A 3 -54.28 -30.42 10.69
N LEU A 4 -54.50 -29.15 10.34
CA LEU A 4 -53.93 -28.55 9.13
C LEU A 4 -52.40 -28.39 9.29
N PRO A 5 -51.59 -28.75 8.27
CA PRO A 5 -50.16 -28.51 8.33
C PRO A 5 -49.90 -26.99 8.24
N SER A 6 -49.27 -26.45 9.28
CA SER A 6 -48.81 -25.06 9.33
C SER A 6 -47.70 -24.86 8.29
N ASN A 7 -48.03 -24.24 7.17
CA ASN A 7 -47.06 -23.87 6.16
C ASN A 7 -46.35 -22.57 6.58
N ARG A 8 -45.50 -22.65 7.62
CA ARG A 8 -44.54 -21.57 7.93
C ARG A 8 -43.50 -21.56 6.83
N ARG A 9 -43.73 -20.75 5.79
CA ARG A 9 -42.65 -20.28 4.93
C ARG A 9 -41.64 -19.60 5.85
N LEU A 10 -40.44 -20.16 5.97
CA LEU A 10 -39.30 -19.46 6.54
C LEU A 10 -39.22 -18.11 5.84
N ALA A 11 -39.20 -17.02 6.62
CA ALA A 11 -39.04 -15.68 6.08
C ALA A 11 -37.78 -15.70 5.21
N VAL A 12 -37.95 -15.49 3.90
CA VAL A 12 -36.83 -15.30 3.00
C VAL A 12 -36.16 -14.02 3.50
N SER A 13 -34.97 -14.17 4.09
CA SER A 13 -34.12 -13.04 4.46
C SER A 13 -34.11 -12.05 3.30
N PRO A 14 -34.19 -10.73 3.53
CA PRO A 14 -34.09 -9.75 2.45
C PRO A 14 -32.87 -10.14 1.60
N ARG A 15 -33.06 -10.31 0.28
CA ARG A 15 -31.92 -10.59 -0.61
C ARG A 15 -30.91 -9.48 -0.36
N GLU A 16 -29.79 -9.82 0.26
CA GLU A 16 -28.72 -8.87 0.55
C GLU A 16 -28.26 -8.21 -0.76
N ALA A 17 -27.73 -6.98 -0.66
CA ALA A 17 -27.28 -6.31 -1.87
C ALA A 17 -26.17 -7.18 -2.55
N PRO A 18 -26.12 -7.26 -3.89
CA PRO A 18 -25.24 -8.18 -4.60
C PRO A 18 -23.75 -8.09 -4.21
N GLN A 19 -23.31 -6.93 -3.72
CA GLN A 19 -21.95 -6.68 -3.29
C GLN A 19 -21.63 -7.10 -1.84
N GLU A 20 -22.63 -7.42 -1.01
CA GLU A 20 -22.42 -7.76 0.42
C GLU A 20 -21.57 -9.02 0.65
N PRO A 21 -21.75 -10.13 -0.11
CA PRO A 21 -20.86 -11.28 -0.02
C PRO A 21 -19.40 -10.91 -0.33
N PHE A 22 -19.18 -10.05 -1.32
CA PHE A 22 -17.84 -9.59 -1.69
C PHE A 22 -17.22 -8.74 -0.58
N LYS A 23 -17.95 -7.77 -0.03
CA LYS A 23 -17.48 -6.96 1.11
C LYS A 23 -17.08 -7.82 2.31
N ARG A 24 -17.90 -8.82 2.67
CA ARG A 24 -17.59 -9.76 3.76
C ARG A 24 -16.32 -10.56 3.48
N ALA A 25 -16.15 -11.06 2.26
CA ALA A 25 -14.94 -11.78 1.86
C ALA A 25 -13.69 -10.89 1.92
N VAL A 26 -13.77 -9.65 1.41
CA VAL A 26 -12.67 -8.67 1.47
C VAL A 26 -12.30 -8.38 2.92
N ALA A 27 -13.26 -8.07 3.77
CA ALA A 27 -13.02 -7.78 5.19
C ALA A 27 -12.41 -8.96 5.95
N GLY A 28 -12.89 -10.19 5.70
CA GLY A 28 -12.34 -11.40 6.30
C GLY A 28 -10.88 -11.67 5.88
N ALA A 29 -10.59 -11.53 4.60
CA ALA A 29 -9.23 -11.67 4.08
C ALA A 29 -8.29 -10.57 4.60
N MET A 30 -8.77 -9.33 4.71
CA MET A 30 -7.99 -8.22 5.27
C MET A 30 -7.55 -8.50 6.70
N ARG A 31 -8.48 -8.94 7.56
CA ARG A 31 -8.19 -9.33 8.96
C ARG A 31 -7.16 -10.45 9.04
N ALA A 32 -7.32 -11.47 8.20
CA ALA A 32 -6.41 -12.61 8.16
C ALA A 32 -4.99 -12.19 7.73
N MET A 33 -4.87 -11.38 6.67
CA MET A 33 -3.58 -10.88 6.18
C MET A 33 -2.91 -9.93 7.17
N ALA A 34 -3.69 -9.04 7.81
CA ALA A 34 -3.21 -8.10 8.82
C ALA A 34 -2.82 -8.78 10.14
N LYS A 35 -3.24 -10.04 10.36
CA LYS A 35 -3.16 -10.77 11.64
C LYS A 35 -3.88 -10.04 12.79
N THR A 36 -4.94 -9.30 12.46
CA THR A 36 -5.73 -8.50 13.42
C THR A 36 -7.19 -8.89 13.29
N PRO A 37 -7.69 -9.88 14.06
CA PRO A 37 -9.07 -10.35 13.95
C PRO A 37 -10.10 -9.28 14.32
N GLU A 38 -9.74 -8.38 15.24
CA GLU A 38 -10.60 -7.28 15.70
C GLU A 38 -10.54 -6.03 14.81
N LEU A 39 -9.84 -6.08 13.66
CA LEU A 39 -9.78 -4.96 12.73
C LEU A 39 -11.20 -4.60 12.25
N ASP A 40 -11.59 -3.36 12.50
CA ASP A 40 -12.84 -2.79 12.00
C ASP A 40 -12.67 -2.45 10.52
N VAL A 41 -13.55 -2.97 9.68
CA VAL A 41 -13.52 -2.77 8.22
C VAL A 41 -14.87 -2.22 7.78
N ALA A 42 -14.87 -0.97 7.36
CA ALA A 42 -16.03 -0.26 6.85
C ALA A 42 -15.86 0.05 5.35
N PHE A 43 -16.98 0.20 4.65
CA PHE A 43 -17.02 0.61 3.25
C PHE A 43 -17.75 1.94 3.13
N ALA A 44 -17.18 2.90 2.40
CA ALA A 44 -17.72 4.24 2.25
C ALA A 44 -17.37 4.85 0.89
N ALA A 45 -18.09 5.89 0.48
CA ALA A 45 -17.81 6.61 -0.77
C ALA A 45 -16.56 7.52 -0.68
N ASP A 46 -16.10 7.83 0.53
CA ASP A 46 -14.93 8.67 0.78
C ASP A 46 -13.62 8.00 0.33
N ARG A 47 -12.53 8.79 0.35
CA ARG A 47 -11.18 8.26 0.12
C ARG A 47 -10.87 7.15 1.14
N PRO A 48 -10.22 6.05 0.69
CA PRO A 48 -9.85 4.97 1.58
C PRO A 48 -8.87 5.48 2.63
N SER A 49 -9.00 4.97 3.86
CA SER A 49 -8.15 5.37 4.97
C SER A 49 -7.91 4.21 5.93
N LEU A 50 -6.74 4.25 6.58
CA LEU A 50 -6.37 3.35 7.65
C LEU A 50 -5.98 4.20 8.86
N VAL A 51 -6.66 3.98 9.98
CA VAL A 51 -6.38 4.67 11.23
C VAL A 51 -6.00 3.62 12.27
N VAL A 52 -4.84 3.80 12.90
CA VAL A 52 -4.37 2.95 13.99
C VAL A 52 -4.30 3.81 15.25
N GLY A 53 -4.98 3.36 16.30
CA GLY A 53 -5.04 4.08 17.58
C GLY A 53 -5.17 3.14 18.78
N PRO A 54 -5.35 3.70 19.98
CA PRO A 54 -5.47 2.93 21.22
C PRO A 54 -6.63 1.92 21.20
N ASP A 55 -7.72 2.27 20.51
CA ASP A 55 -8.92 1.44 20.36
C ASP A 55 -8.80 0.38 19.25
N GLY A 56 -7.60 0.19 18.70
CA GLY A 56 -7.32 -0.73 17.60
C GLY A 56 -7.26 -0.06 16.22
N ALA A 57 -7.11 -0.90 15.20
CA ALA A 57 -7.05 -0.47 13.81
C ALA A 57 -8.45 -0.42 13.18
N LYS A 58 -8.70 0.64 12.39
CA LYS A 58 -9.93 0.86 11.63
C LYS A 58 -9.58 1.16 10.18
N ALA A 59 -10.07 0.33 9.26
CA ALA A 59 -9.92 0.50 7.83
C ALA A 59 -11.24 0.91 7.19
N ARG A 60 -11.19 1.97 6.39
CA ARG A 60 -12.28 2.40 5.52
C ARG A 60 -11.86 2.17 4.08
N LEU A 61 -12.56 1.27 3.40
CA LEU A 61 -12.35 0.96 1.98
C LEU A 61 -13.41 1.65 1.12
N THR A 62 -13.13 1.79 -0.18
CA THR A 62 -14.10 2.37 -1.11
C THR A 62 -15.32 1.46 -1.27
N GLU A 63 -16.51 2.05 -1.27
CA GLU A 63 -17.76 1.33 -1.53
C GLU A 63 -17.77 0.74 -2.96
N PRO A 64 -17.88 -0.59 -3.12
CA PRO A 64 -17.94 -1.20 -4.45
C PRO A 64 -19.25 -0.87 -5.17
N PRO A 65 -19.24 -0.71 -6.51
CA PRO A 65 -20.45 -0.52 -7.28
C PRO A 65 -21.37 -1.74 -7.20
N ARG A 66 -22.69 -1.53 -7.31
CA ARG A 66 -23.69 -2.62 -7.31
C ARG A 66 -23.43 -3.66 -8.39
N LYS A 67 -22.96 -3.22 -9.57
CA LYS A 67 -22.49 -4.08 -10.64
C LYS A 67 -20.97 -4.13 -10.57
N LEU A 68 -20.45 -5.12 -9.86
CA LEU A 68 -19.02 -5.28 -9.62
C LEU A 68 -18.34 -5.82 -10.88
N ALA A 69 -17.54 -4.99 -11.56
CA ALA A 69 -16.66 -5.48 -12.62
C ALA A 69 -15.40 -6.14 -12.01
N PRO A 70 -14.74 -7.06 -12.73
CA PRO A 70 -13.50 -7.67 -12.24
C PRO A 70 -12.40 -6.65 -11.91
N ARG A 71 -12.29 -5.57 -12.68
CA ARG A 71 -11.34 -4.47 -12.43
C ARG A 71 -11.64 -3.76 -11.10
N ASP A 72 -12.90 -3.42 -10.84
CA ASP A 72 -13.30 -2.76 -9.58
C ASP A 72 -13.04 -3.65 -8.37
N ALA A 73 -13.28 -4.96 -8.52
CA ALA A 73 -12.96 -5.93 -7.49
C ALA A 73 -11.46 -5.99 -7.20
N ALA A 74 -10.62 -6.02 -8.25
CA ALA A 74 -9.16 -6.04 -8.11
C ALA A 74 -8.62 -4.77 -7.44
N ILE A 75 -9.16 -3.59 -7.80
CA ILE A 75 -8.78 -2.31 -7.18
C ILE A 75 -9.14 -2.30 -5.69
N LEU A 76 -10.36 -2.68 -5.33
CA LEU A 76 -10.80 -2.72 -3.93
C LEU A 76 -9.98 -3.73 -3.12
N ARG A 77 -9.69 -4.89 -3.72
CA ARG A 77 -8.79 -5.87 -3.13
C ARG A 77 -7.38 -5.32 -2.95
N GLY A 78 -6.86 -4.56 -3.91
CA GLY A 78 -5.54 -3.94 -3.80
C GLY A 78 -5.46 -2.94 -2.65
N GLN A 79 -6.49 -2.11 -2.46
CA GLN A 79 -6.59 -1.20 -1.31
C GLN A 79 -6.59 -1.99 0.02
N SER A 80 -7.38 -3.06 0.08
CA SER A 80 -7.48 -3.93 1.25
C SER A 80 -6.17 -4.64 1.55
N ASP A 81 -5.53 -5.22 0.54
CA ASP A 81 -4.27 -5.95 0.65
C ASP A 81 -3.13 -5.00 1.06
N SER A 82 -3.07 -3.79 0.49
CA SER A 82 -2.11 -2.74 0.84
C SER A 82 -2.22 -2.32 2.31
N PHE A 83 -3.43 -2.05 2.80
CA PHE A 83 -3.64 -1.73 4.21
C PHE A 83 -3.33 -2.91 5.14
N ALA A 84 -3.69 -4.14 4.76
CA ALA A 84 -3.37 -5.32 5.55
C ALA A 84 -1.86 -5.55 5.66
N LEU A 85 -1.12 -5.37 4.56
CA LEU A 85 0.35 -5.48 4.55
C LEU A 85 1.00 -4.38 5.37
N ARG A 86 0.47 -3.15 5.32
CA ARG A 86 0.94 -2.08 6.21
C ARG A 86 0.77 -2.49 7.68
N LEU A 87 -0.40 -2.96 8.08
CA LEU A 87 -0.60 -3.44 9.47
C LEU A 87 0.32 -4.60 9.87
N ALA A 88 0.61 -5.52 8.94
CA ALA A 88 1.35 -6.74 9.25
C ALA A 88 2.88 -6.61 9.15
N CYS A 89 3.38 -5.67 8.34
CA CYS A 89 4.79 -5.58 7.95
C CYS A 89 5.45 -4.24 8.27
N HIS A 90 4.71 -3.27 8.82
CA HIS A 90 5.20 -1.96 9.22
C HIS A 90 5.28 -1.82 10.75
N ASP A 91 6.44 -1.42 11.24
CA ASP A 91 6.66 -0.92 12.59
C ASP A 91 6.57 0.62 12.58
N GLU A 92 5.45 1.14 13.07
CA GLU A 92 5.16 2.58 13.15
C GLU A 92 6.15 3.33 14.08
N THR A 93 6.60 2.69 15.17
CA THR A 93 7.52 3.33 16.12
C THR A 93 8.89 3.50 15.48
N LEU A 94 9.38 2.46 14.80
CA LEU A 94 10.63 2.53 14.07
C LEU A 94 10.54 3.53 12.92
N HIS A 95 9.45 3.52 12.15
CA HIS A 95 9.22 4.47 11.06
C HIS A 95 9.29 5.92 11.53
N ARG A 96 8.62 6.24 12.64
CA ARG A 96 8.67 7.60 13.23
C ARG A 96 10.07 7.99 13.67
N ARG A 97 10.85 7.06 14.21
CA ARG A 97 12.22 7.32 14.66
C ARG A 97 13.15 7.65 13.50
N PHE A 98 12.95 7.04 12.34
CA PHE A 98 13.72 7.30 11.13
C PHE A 98 13.09 8.36 10.21
N ALA A 99 11.94 8.94 10.55
CA ALA A 99 11.26 9.85 9.64
C ALA A 99 12.09 11.15 9.41
N PRO A 100 12.39 11.52 8.15
CA PRO A 100 13.16 12.72 7.84
C PRO A 100 12.53 14.02 8.38
N GLU A 101 13.37 15.01 8.68
CA GLU A 101 12.93 16.31 9.20
C GLU A 101 12.18 17.14 8.16
N THR A 102 12.64 17.11 6.90
CA THR A 102 12.02 17.92 5.85
C THR A 102 10.76 17.26 5.32
N ALA A 103 9.75 18.08 5.01
CA ALA A 103 8.46 17.60 4.51
C ALA A 103 8.62 16.82 3.20
N GLN A 104 9.47 17.28 2.29
CA GLN A 104 9.71 16.62 1.00
C GLN A 104 10.34 15.24 1.17
N ALA A 105 11.41 15.13 1.98
CA ALA A 105 12.05 13.85 2.24
C ALA A 105 11.11 12.88 2.99
N ARG A 106 10.26 13.40 3.88
CA ARG A 106 9.26 12.60 4.59
C ARG A 106 8.24 11.99 3.63
N VAL A 107 7.74 12.75 2.66
CA VAL A 107 6.82 12.22 1.64
C VAL A 107 7.47 11.09 0.83
N ALA A 108 8.72 11.27 0.40
CA ALA A 108 9.46 10.23 -0.30
C ALA A 108 9.73 8.99 0.58
N TYR A 109 10.13 9.19 1.83
CA TYR A 109 10.34 8.13 2.82
C TYR A 109 9.06 7.31 3.07
N ASP A 110 7.93 7.98 3.24
CA ASP A 110 6.62 7.34 3.43
C ASP A 110 6.20 6.52 2.19
N ALA A 111 6.45 7.05 0.99
CA ALA A 111 6.15 6.37 -0.28
C ALA A 111 7.03 5.13 -0.49
N LEU A 112 8.31 5.21 -0.15
CA LEU A 112 9.26 4.10 -0.22
C LEU A 112 8.94 2.99 0.79
N GLU A 113 8.54 3.35 2.00
CA GLU A 113 8.08 2.38 2.99
C GLU A 113 6.78 1.69 2.54
N GLN A 114 5.84 2.44 1.96
CA GLN A 114 4.63 1.85 1.39
C GLN A 114 4.96 0.85 0.27
N ALA A 115 5.90 1.20 -0.62
CA ALA A 115 6.37 0.30 -1.66
C ALA A 115 7.03 -0.96 -1.08
N ARG A 116 7.77 -0.85 0.04
CA ARG A 116 8.39 -1.98 0.74
C ARG A 116 7.35 -2.98 1.24
N VAL A 117 6.37 -2.52 2.02
CA VAL A 117 5.36 -3.42 2.62
C VAL A 117 4.49 -4.08 1.56
N GLU A 118 4.13 -3.35 0.51
CA GLU A 118 3.41 -3.89 -0.65
C GLU A 118 4.24 -4.94 -1.38
N SER A 119 5.54 -4.69 -1.56
CA SER A 119 6.45 -5.62 -2.23
C SER A 119 6.64 -6.92 -1.46
N ILE A 120 6.67 -6.91 -0.12
CA ILE A 120 6.71 -8.13 0.70
C ILE A 120 5.52 -9.04 0.36
N GLY A 121 4.31 -8.47 0.31
CA GLY A 121 3.10 -9.22 -0.04
C GLY A 121 3.10 -9.70 -1.48
N ALA A 122 3.46 -8.83 -2.42
CA ALA A 122 3.48 -9.13 -3.86
C ALA A 122 4.46 -10.27 -4.21
N ARG A 123 5.64 -10.31 -3.57
CA ARG A 123 6.64 -11.39 -3.76
C ARG A 123 6.13 -12.76 -3.31
N ARG A 124 5.25 -12.80 -2.31
CA ARG A 124 4.76 -14.04 -1.70
C ARG A 124 3.46 -14.54 -2.31
N MET A 125 2.65 -13.63 -2.86
CA MET A 125 1.28 -13.93 -3.29
C MET A 125 0.98 -13.24 -4.63
N ALA A 126 0.97 -14.01 -5.72
CA ALA A 126 0.72 -13.49 -7.07
C ALA A 126 -0.66 -12.79 -7.21
N GLY A 127 -1.67 -13.25 -6.48
CA GLY A 127 -2.98 -12.57 -6.44
C GLY A 127 -2.91 -11.19 -5.80
N VAL A 128 -2.14 -11.03 -4.72
CA VAL A 128 -1.89 -9.73 -4.07
C VAL A 128 -1.09 -8.81 -4.98
N ALA A 129 -0.08 -9.36 -5.67
CA ALA A 129 0.67 -8.62 -6.68
C ALA A 129 -0.26 -8.05 -7.77
N ALA A 130 -1.17 -8.87 -8.31
CA ALA A 130 -2.14 -8.44 -9.31
C ALA A 130 -3.10 -7.36 -8.78
N ASN A 131 -3.60 -7.52 -7.54
CA ASN A 131 -4.50 -6.56 -6.92
C ASN A 131 -3.83 -5.20 -6.68
N ILE A 132 -2.59 -5.20 -6.15
CA ILE A 132 -1.80 -3.98 -5.93
C ILE A 132 -1.50 -3.29 -7.27
N SER A 133 -1.13 -4.05 -8.31
CA SER A 133 -0.94 -3.49 -9.66
C SER A 133 -2.21 -2.80 -10.19
N ALA A 134 -3.38 -3.43 -10.02
CA ALA A 134 -4.66 -2.84 -10.44
C ALA A 134 -5.00 -1.57 -9.65
N MET A 135 -4.73 -1.56 -8.34
CA MET A 135 -4.90 -0.37 -7.49
C MET A 135 -3.98 0.77 -7.93
N LEU A 136 -2.69 0.50 -8.18
CA LEU A 136 -1.73 1.50 -8.61
C LEU A 136 -2.10 2.07 -9.99
N GLU A 137 -2.46 1.21 -10.95
CA GLU A 137 -2.95 1.64 -12.26
C GLU A 137 -4.14 2.60 -12.13
N ASP A 138 -5.12 2.28 -11.29
CA ASP A 138 -6.27 3.17 -11.06
C ASP A 138 -5.87 4.48 -10.38
N ARG A 139 -4.93 4.46 -9.43
CA ARG A 139 -4.39 5.66 -8.75
C ARG A 139 -3.72 6.59 -9.75
N PHE A 140 -2.81 6.08 -10.57
CA PHE A 140 -2.08 6.88 -11.55
C PHE A 140 -2.98 7.36 -12.69
N GLN A 141 -3.93 6.54 -13.15
CA GLN A 141 -4.90 6.95 -14.17
C GLN A 141 -5.76 8.14 -13.71
N ARG A 142 -6.15 8.18 -12.43
CA ARG A 142 -6.87 9.33 -11.84
C ARG A 142 -6.01 10.59 -11.69
N GLY A 143 -4.69 10.43 -11.69
CA GLY A 143 -3.70 11.52 -11.68
C GLY A 143 -3.53 12.20 -13.04
N GLN A 144 -4.34 11.86 -14.06
CA GLN A 144 -4.30 12.45 -15.40
C GLN A 144 -2.91 12.33 -16.05
N PRO A 145 -2.41 11.11 -16.29
CA PRO A 145 -1.04 10.87 -16.74
C PRO A 145 -0.71 11.57 -18.08
N ASP A 146 -1.72 11.82 -18.92
CA ASP A 146 -1.59 12.57 -20.17
C ASP A 146 -1.11 14.03 -19.97
N GLN A 147 -1.30 14.60 -18.78
CA GLN A 147 -0.84 15.95 -18.43
C GLN A 147 0.62 15.98 -17.96
N ILE A 148 1.24 14.83 -17.73
CA ILE A 148 2.62 14.74 -17.22
C ILE A 148 3.61 14.90 -18.37
N GLN A 149 4.07 16.13 -18.57
CA GLN A 149 4.96 16.49 -19.68
C GLN A 149 6.41 16.69 -19.21
N SER A 150 6.60 17.09 -17.96
CA SER A 150 7.91 17.41 -17.38
C SER A 150 8.05 16.87 -15.95
N ARG A 151 9.26 16.98 -15.40
CA ARG A 151 9.54 16.65 -13.99
C ARG A 151 8.78 17.54 -13.00
N GLU A 152 8.40 18.75 -13.41
CA GLU A 152 7.65 19.68 -12.57
C GLU A 152 6.22 19.19 -12.33
N ASP A 153 5.68 18.38 -13.25
CA ASP A 153 4.35 17.78 -13.19
C ASP A 153 4.37 16.37 -12.56
N ALA A 154 5.56 15.84 -12.25
CA ALA A 154 5.78 14.45 -11.85
C ALA A 154 6.46 14.38 -10.47
N PRO A 155 5.71 14.09 -9.39
CA PRO A 155 6.29 13.97 -8.06
C PRO A 155 7.38 12.88 -8.01
N ILE A 156 8.56 13.21 -7.51
CA ILE A 156 9.72 12.30 -7.47
C ILE A 156 9.49 11.10 -6.56
N GLU A 157 8.72 11.27 -5.49
CA GLU A 157 8.31 10.20 -4.57
C GLU A 157 7.57 9.07 -5.28
N ASP A 158 6.77 9.40 -6.30
CA ASP A 158 6.01 8.43 -7.08
C ASP A 158 6.93 7.67 -8.04
N ALA A 159 7.89 8.36 -8.67
CA ALA A 159 8.93 7.71 -9.46
C ALA A 159 9.77 6.76 -8.60
N LEU A 160 10.20 7.22 -7.42
CA LEU A 160 10.98 6.43 -6.47
C LEU A 160 10.22 5.19 -6.00
N ALA A 161 8.96 5.34 -5.59
CA ALA A 161 8.14 4.22 -5.15
C ALA A 161 7.93 3.18 -6.26
N LEU A 162 7.70 3.62 -7.50
CA LEU A 162 7.54 2.73 -8.65
C LEU A 162 8.84 2.00 -9.01
N MET A 163 9.97 2.70 -9.02
CA MET A 163 11.28 2.10 -9.28
C MET A 163 11.70 1.10 -8.19
N VAL A 164 11.46 1.43 -6.91
CA VAL A 164 11.71 0.51 -5.80
C VAL A 164 10.81 -0.71 -5.89
N ARG A 165 9.51 -0.53 -6.14
CA ARG A 165 8.61 -1.67 -6.37
C ARG A 165 9.09 -2.57 -7.50
N GLU A 166 9.49 -1.99 -8.64
CA GLU A 166 10.03 -2.75 -9.77
C GLU A 166 11.28 -3.55 -9.37
N ARG A 167 12.23 -2.92 -8.67
CA ARG A 167 13.44 -3.61 -8.17
C ARG A 167 13.12 -4.74 -7.19
N LEU A 168 12.19 -4.53 -6.26
CA LEU A 168 11.87 -5.49 -5.21
C LEU A 168 11.03 -6.67 -5.70
N THR A 169 10.23 -6.49 -6.75
CA THR A 169 9.24 -7.47 -7.22
C THR A 169 9.50 -8.00 -8.63
N GLY A 170 10.29 -7.29 -9.44
CA GLY A 170 10.46 -7.56 -10.87
C GLY A 170 9.24 -7.18 -11.73
N LEU A 171 8.21 -6.57 -11.15
CA LEU A 171 7.02 -6.13 -11.88
C LEU A 171 7.23 -4.73 -12.44
N GLU A 172 7.01 -4.58 -13.74
CA GLU A 172 7.05 -3.28 -14.39
C GLU A 172 6.10 -2.27 -13.70
N PRO A 173 6.42 -0.96 -13.80
CA PRO A 173 5.48 0.08 -13.42
C PRO A 173 4.13 -0.09 -14.15
N PRO A 174 3.01 0.24 -13.51
CA PRO A 174 1.71 0.24 -14.17
C PRO A 174 1.75 1.19 -15.40
N PRO A 175 1.08 0.88 -16.51
CA PRO A 175 1.11 1.72 -17.72
C PRO A 175 0.86 3.20 -17.46
N SER A 176 -0.11 3.54 -16.61
CA SER A 176 -0.41 4.94 -16.24
C SER A 176 0.71 5.63 -15.44
N GLY A 177 1.61 4.88 -14.81
CA GLY A 177 2.76 5.41 -14.06
C GLY A 177 4.09 5.38 -14.83
N ALA A 178 4.14 4.75 -16.00
CA ALA A 178 5.38 4.56 -16.75
C ALA A 178 6.06 5.88 -17.15
N ARG A 179 5.27 6.90 -17.52
CA ARG A 179 5.78 8.22 -17.91
C ARG A 179 6.51 8.94 -16.76
N ILE A 180 6.00 8.83 -15.54
CA ILE A 180 6.64 9.41 -14.35
C ILE A 180 8.02 8.77 -14.15
N VAL A 181 8.11 7.45 -14.26
CA VAL A 181 9.38 6.73 -14.15
C VAL A 181 10.33 7.15 -15.26
N GLU A 182 9.88 7.21 -16.52
CA GLU A 182 10.68 7.63 -17.68
C GLU A 182 11.37 8.99 -17.45
N LEU A 183 10.65 9.97 -16.91
CA LEU A 183 11.18 11.32 -16.68
C LEU A 183 12.31 11.36 -15.64
N TRP A 184 12.23 10.50 -14.62
CA TRP A 184 13.13 10.53 -13.47
C TRP A 184 14.23 9.46 -13.50
N LYS A 185 14.03 8.37 -14.25
CA LYS A 185 14.86 7.16 -14.22
C LYS A 185 16.35 7.47 -14.35
N ASP A 186 16.75 8.18 -15.41
CA ASP A 186 18.18 8.44 -15.67
C ASP A 186 18.83 9.22 -14.52
N PHE A 187 18.13 10.22 -13.97
CA PHE A 187 18.62 11.01 -12.83
C PHE A 187 18.74 10.17 -11.55
N ILE A 188 17.73 9.36 -11.26
CA ILE A 188 17.73 8.51 -10.06
C ILE A 188 18.79 7.42 -10.16
N GLU A 189 18.93 6.78 -11.32
CA GLU A 189 19.93 5.71 -11.54
C GLU A 189 21.36 6.25 -11.45
N GLU A 190 21.62 7.43 -12.04
CA GLU A 190 22.93 8.09 -11.98
C GLU A 190 23.34 8.41 -10.53
N ARG A 191 22.40 8.90 -9.72
CA ARG A 191 22.68 9.38 -8.37
C ARG A 191 22.59 8.31 -7.28
N ALA A 192 21.61 7.41 -7.38
CA ALA A 192 21.24 6.49 -6.30
C ALA A 192 20.94 5.06 -6.78
N GLY A 193 21.34 4.68 -8.01
CA GLY A 193 21.10 3.34 -8.54
C GLY A 193 21.73 2.21 -7.69
N GLN A 194 22.86 2.47 -7.04
CA GLN A 194 23.49 1.50 -6.14
C GLN A 194 22.65 1.26 -4.88
N ASP A 195 22.06 2.31 -4.31
CA ASP A 195 21.20 2.18 -3.13
C ASP A 195 19.91 1.45 -3.46
N LEU A 196 19.30 1.73 -4.62
CA LEU A 196 18.15 0.99 -5.12
C LEU A 196 18.42 -0.52 -5.20
N ASN A 197 19.61 -0.93 -5.63
CA ASN A 197 19.98 -2.34 -5.72
C ASN A 197 20.14 -2.97 -4.33
N ARG A 198 20.66 -2.22 -3.34
CA ARG A 198 20.83 -2.68 -1.95
C ARG A 198 19.50 -2.94 -1.24
N LEU A 199 18.44 -2.19 -1.57
CA LEU A 199 17.11 -2.35 -0.95
C LEU A 199 16.55 -3.78 -1.05
N SER A 200 16.86 -4.51 -2.11
CA SER A 200 16.40 -5.91 -2.29
C SER A 200 16.87 -6.84 -1.18
N GLY A 201 18.06 -6.60 -0.62
CA GLY A 201 18.61 -7.37 0.51
C GLY A 201 18.05 -6.95 1.87
N ALA A 202 17.39 -5.79 1.96
CA ALA A 202 16.87 -5.22 3.20
C ALA A 202 15.33 -5.26 3.30
N VAL A 203 14.62 -5.77 2.29
CA VAL A 203 13.15 -5.68 2.21
C VAL A 203 12.41 -6.21 3.45
N GLU A 204 12.93 -7.26 4.10
CA GLU A 204 12.35 -7.86 5.31
C GLU A 204 12.83 -7.21 6.62
N ASP A 205 13.82 -6.32 6.57
CA ASP A 205 14.37 -5.60 7.72
C ASP A 205 14.10 -4.10 7.57
N GLN A 206 13.04 -3.62 8.23
CA GLN A 206 12.62 -2.23 8.13
C GLN A 206 13.69 -1.24 8.62
N ARG A 207 14.51 -1.62 9.61
CA ARG A 207 15.58 -0.73 10.10
C ARG A 207 16.64 -0.54 9.04
N HIS A 208 17.15 -1.64 8.51
CA HIS A 208 18.19 -1.60 7.49
C HIS A 208 17.66 -0.97 6.20
N PHE A 209 16.41 -1.24 5.82
CA PHE A 209 15.76 -0.57 4.70
C PHE A 209 15.69 0.94 4.91
N ALA A 210 15.27 1.41 6.08
CA ALA A 210 15.19 2.83 6.40
C ALA A 210 16.57 3.51 6.32
N GLN A 211 17.64 2.87 6.79
CA GLN A 211 19.01 3.38 6.68
C GLN A 211 19.44 3.56 5.22
N ILE A 212 19.20 2.56 4.36
CA ILE A 212 19.52 2.67 2.92
C ILE A 212 18.67 3.78 2.26
N VAL A 213 17.39 3.93 2.66
CA VAL A 213 16.55 5.00 2.14
C VAL A 213 17.09 6.38 2.51
N HIS A 214 17.65 6.57 3.70
CA HIS A 214 18.32 7.84 4.07
C HIS A 214 19.51 8.15 3.18
N GLU A 215 20.37 7.17 2.93
CA GLU A 215 21.51 7.32 2.03
C GLU A 215 21.04 7.65 0.61
N LEU A 216 20.01 6.94 0.11
CA LEU A 216 19.39 7.19 -1.19
C LEU A 216 18.85 8.62 -1.30
N LEU A 217 18.09 9.10 -0.31
CA LEU A 217 17.52 10.45 -0.33
C LEU A 217 18.61 11.52 -0.25
N SER A 218 19.68 11.27 0.52
CA SER A 218 20.85 12.13 0.57
C SER A 218 21.57 12.22 -0.78
N HIS A 219 21.77 11.10 -1.49
CA HIS A 219 22.40 11.11 -2.83
C HIS A 219 21.56 11.83 -3.89
N LEU A 220 20.24 11.86 -3.71
CA LEU A 220 19.31 12.64 -4.56
C LEU A 220 19.21 14.10 -4.13
N GLU A 221 19.96 14.54 -3.12
CA GLU A 221 19.90 15.88 -2.54
C GLU A 221 18.50 16.26 -2.02
N ILE A 222 17.66 15.25 -1.76
CA ILE A 222 16.35 15.41 -1.12
C ILE A 222 16.63 15.42 0.38
N SER A 223 16.76 16.63 0.94
CA SER A 223 17.23 16.88 2.32
C SER A 223 16.71 15.87 3.35
N ALA A 224 17.50 14.81 3.56
CA ALA A 224 17.30 13.80 4.57
C ALA A 224 18.12 14.25 5.78
N GLY A 225 17.46 14.61 6.88
CA GLY A 225 18.17 14.80 8.15
C GLY A 225 18.92 13.52 8.52
N MET A 226 20.07 13.65 9.18
CA MET A 226 20.89 12.49 9.58
C MET A 226 20.04 11.47 10.36
N PRO A 227 20.11 10.16 10.04
CA PRO A 227 19.45 9.15 10.85
C PRO A 227 20.01 9.20 12.29
N PRO A 228 19.18 8.98 13.32
CA PRO A 228 19.65 9.02 14.70
C PRO A 228 20.75 7.98 14.91
N GLU A 229 21.89 8.42 15.47
CA GLU A 229 23.00 7.53 15.81
C GLU A 229 22.51 6.39 16.70
N GLU A 230 22.93 5.16 16.38
CA GLU A 230 22.72 4.02 17.25
C GLU A 230 23.50 4.26 18.54
N GLN A 231 22.82 4.71 19.60
CA GLN A 231 23.26 4.38 20.94
C GLN A 231 23.14 2.86 21.07
N SER A 232 24.24 2.16 20.82
CA SER A 232 24.43 0.80 21.31
C SER A 232 24.13 0.85 22.80
N SER A 233 23.00 0.28 23.20
CA SER A 233 22.74 -0.05 24.59
C SER A 233 23.66 -1.20 24.97
N GLU A 234 24.94 -0.87 25.17
CA GLU A 234 25.76 -1.54 26.17
C GLU A 234 25.43 -0.90 27.52
N GLU A 235 25.56 -1.71 28.59
CA GLU A 235 25.21 -1.46 30.01
C GLU A 235 23.79 -1.91 30.39
N GLU A 236 23.54 -2.86 31.30
CA GLU A 236 24.33 -3.73 32.19
C GLU A 236 23.48 -4.97 32.55
#